data_AF-Q0K238-F1
#
_entry.id   AF-Q0K238-F1
#
_cell.length_a   1.000
_cell.length_b   1.000
_cell.length_c   1.000
_cell.angle_alpha   90.00
_cell.angle_beta   90.00
_cell.angle_gamma   90.00
#
_symmetry.space_group_name_H-M   'P 1'
#
loop_
_entity.id
_entity.type
_entity.pdbx_description
1 polymer ?
#
loop_
_entity_poly.entity_id
_entity_poly.type
_entity_poly.pdbx_seq_one_letter_code
_entity_poly.pdbx_strand_id
1 'polypeptide(L)'
;MSRISTTAGLRQNKNHTGRNGMKTKQLFLTGLATAVLSACGGGDGGSTAPTTTTAAPAATRISGTAAVGAALGNAAVQAKCASGSGTATTAADGSFTISIEGATRPCVLSVTAPDGTTLHSVVEAGTGTTATANITPLTELVTASLAQGNTDAFFEQFDANAQARLTSDNVTSAIGAVRLVLTGVVDLSSIDPVKDPLVAANGANAGNAQDQLLDQLGDRLEASKTTLAELSSAVAANAGAAAVQTALQPAAATCAGLKTGKYHVVELGTPIGEAGEMDAATLQFKLGTDVTTFTADASEACRFTAGTDTVLVSKSGLSVVLPPAGTVNRLPALLIPAQALALADLAGDWNGLGYERDGPSPYAASRVNFSLDAAGKVTAGADCSGLDSCSAWLPDEFPTITLNPDGGLNLTEQDGGVERAYAFKGTDGQLVIVFTHGDGFTMATRRIARALPAVGATSSFWDTSILPVDSNSATADGISTTTASTVKVTAVDAQANTYTRERDDGRVDTWKVNTPLDGLRYRAPTPNNSGGSEAISMSIGNTGLNVAIGVNTARRFFSISVNRL
;
A
#
# COMPACT_ATOMS: atom_id res chain seq x y z
N MET A 1 -34.42 -17.35 56.65
CA MET A 1 -35.75 -17.09 57.26
C MET A 1 -36.77 -16.89 56.14
N SER A 2 -38.00 -17.39 56.33
CA SER A 2 -39.27 -17.28 55.57
C SER A 2 -39.34 -16.33 54.35
N ARG A 3 -39.82 -16.76 53.15
CA ARG A 3 -41.23 -17.06 52.73
C ARG A 3 -42.16 -15.83 52.88
N ILE A 4 -43.01 -15.42 51.92
CA ILE A 4 -44.08 -16.11 51.12
C ILE A 4 -44.27 -15.32 49.78
N SER A 5 -44.26 -15.90 48.56
CA SER A 5 -45.36 -16.53 47.75
C SER A 5 -46.51 -15.56 47.34
N THR A 6 -47.17 -15.57 46.16
CA THR A 6 -47.67 -16.65 45.24
C THR A 6 -48.06 -16.00 43.87
N THR A 7 -47.63 -16.43 42.66
CA THR A 7 -48.25 -17.38 41.65
C THR A 7 -49.65 -16.96 41.10
N ALA A 8 -50.13 -17.22 39.86
CA ALA A 8 -49.77 -18.08 38.71
C ALA A 8 -50.30 -17.51 37.35
N GLY A 9 -49.72 -17.79 36.17
CA GLY A 9 -50.09 -18.88 35.21
C GLY A 9 -50.57 -18.29 33.85
N LEU A 10 -50.74 -18.96 32.68
CA LEU A 10 -50.43 -20.27 32.07
C LEU A 10 -50.42 -20.10 30.50
N ARG A 11 -49.42 -20.56 29.73
CA ARG A 11 -49.39 -21.76 28.82
C ARG A 11 -50.66 -22.02 27.95
N GLN A 12 -50.61 -22.22 26.62
CA GLN A 12 -49.89 -23.29 25.85
C GLN A 12 -49.76 -23.09 24.31
N ASN A 13 -48.70 -23.72 23.76
CA ASN A 13 -48.41 -24.28 22.41
C ASN A 13 -49.51 -24.45 21.33
N LYS A 14 -49.11 -24.31 20.03
CA LYS A 14 -48.89 -25.45 19.10
C LYS A 14 -48.15 -25.12 17.79
N ASN A 15 -47.48 -26.14 17.23
CA ASN A 15 -46.71 -26.11 15.97
C ASN A 15 -47.59 -26.19 14.71
N HIS A 16 -47.09 -25.71 13.56
CA HIS A 16 -46.98 -26.59 12.37
C HIS A 16 -45.95 -26.12 11.30
N THR A 17 -45.21 -27.13 10.83
CA THR A 17 -44.32 -27.25 9.67
C THR A 17 -44.78 -26.60 8.34
N GLY A 18 -43.82 -26.05 7.57
CA GLY A 18 -44.01 -25.66 6.16
C GLY A 18 -42.70 -25.45 5.37
N ARG A 19 -42.26 -26.47 4.63
CA ARG A 19 -41.05 -26.50 3.78
C ARG A 19 -41.36 -25.95 2.38
N ASN A 20 -40.49 -25.13 1.80
CA ASN A 20 -40.37 -25.01 0.34
C ASN A 20 -39.00 -24.48 -0.08
N GLY A 21 -38.50 -24.96 -1.23
CA GLY A 21 -37.18 -24.59 -1.75
C GLY A 21 -37.22 -24.13 -3.21
N MET A 22 -36.18 -23.36 -3.57
CA MET A 22 -35.48 -23.32 -4.84
C MET A 22 -36.26 -23.68 -6.13
N LYS A 23 -36.35 -22.73 -7.07
CA LYS A 23 -36.25 -23.03 -8.51
C LYS A 23 -35.92 -21.83 -9.39
N THR A 24 -34.73 -21.89 -9.99
CA THR A 24 -34.28 -21.12 -11.16
C THR A 24 -35.22 -21.33 -12.36
N LYS A 25 -35.42 -20.30 -13.18
CA LYS A 25 -35.85 -20.44 -14.58
C LYS A 25 -35.12 -19.45 -15.49
N GLN A 26 -34.40 -19.98 -16.47
CA GLN A 26 -33.99 -19.27 -17.69
C GLN A 26 -35.12 -19.36 -18.73
N LEU A 27 -35.24 -18.38 -19.63
CA LEU A 27 -35.62 -18.64 -21.03
C LEU A 27 -35.13 -17.51 -21.97
N PHE A 28 -34.98 -17.86 -23.24
CA PHE A 28 -34.29 -17.14 -24.33
C PHE A 28 -35.27 -16.50 -25.36
N LEU A 29 -34.68 -15.94 -26.44
CA LEU A 29 -35.22 -15.49 -27.75
C LEU A 29 -35.81 -14.06 -27.76
N THR A 30 -35.24 -13.05 -28.44
CA THR A 30 -34.94 -12.80 -29.89
C THR A 30 -36.16 -12.66 -30.82
N GLY A 31 -36.18 -11.57 -31.61
CA GLY A 31 -37.14 -11.35 -32.70
C GLY A 31 -37.07 -9.93 -33.29
N LEU A 32 -36.49 -9.77 -34.48
CA LEU A 32 -36.50 -8.53 -35.28
C LEU A 32 -37.87 -8.32 -35.96
N ALA A 33 -38.25 -7.05 -36.20
CA ALA A 33 -38.88 -6.64 -37.46
C ALA A 33 -38.80 -5.11 -37.68
N THR A 34 -38.29 -4.69 -38.83
CA THR A 34 -38.41 -3.32 -39.36
C THR A 34 -39.56 -3.24 -40.36
N ALA A 35 -40.26 -2.10 -40.41
CA ALA A 35 -41.10 -1.73 -41.54
C ALA A 35 -41.15 -0.20 -41.69
N VAL A 36 -40.94 0.28 -42.91
CA VAL A 36 -41.05 1.69 -43.31
C VAL A 36 -42.39 1.87 -44.02
N LEU A 37 -43.09 2.99 -43.77
CA LEU A 37 -44.03 3.50 -44.77
C LEU A 37 -44.04 5.03 -44.80
N SER A 38 -43.89 5.56 -46.01
CA SER A 38 -43.93 6.97 -46.36
C SER A 38 -45.35 7.53 -46.37
N ALA A 39 -45.51 8.78 -45.96
CA ALA A 39 -46.65 9.62 -46.34
C ALA A 39 -46.15 11.02 -46.74
N CYS A 40 -46.57 11.50 -47.91
CA CYS A 40 -46.32 12.84 -48.41
C CYS A 40 -47.67 13.52 -48.66
N GLY A 41 -47.77 14.79 -48.24
CA GLY A 41 -48.96 15.64 -48.32
C GLY A 41 -48.89 16.64 -47.17
N GLY A 42 -48.94 17.96 -47.36
CA GLY A 42 -49.42 18.72 -48.52
C GLY A 42 -50.66 19.47 -48.10
N GLY A 43 -50.51 20.74 -47.69
CA GLY A 43 -51.59 21.54 -47.12
C GLY A 43 -51.08 22.90 -46.64
N ASP A 44 -51.38 23.93 -47.40
CA ASP A 44 -50.92 25.29 -47.17
C ASP A 44 -51.88 26.03 -46.22
N GLY A 45 -51.35 26.76 -45.23
CA GLY A 45 -52.18 27.48 -44.26
C GLY A 45 -51.38 28.47 -43.43
N GLY A 46 -51.39 29.74 -43.82
CA GLY A 46 -50.63 30.78 -43.13
C GLY A 46 -51.20 31.12 -41.75
N SER A 47 -50.38 31.01 -40.72
CA SER A 47 -50.55 31.69 -39.43
C SER A 47 -49.20 31.80 -38.73
N THR A 48 -48.79 33.02 -38.40
CA THR A 48 -47.53 33.31 -37.71
C THR A 48 -47.57 32.79 -36.28
N ALA A 49 -47.07 31.57 -36.06
CA ALA A 49 -46.72 31.07 -34.74
C ALA A 49 -45.41 31.74 -34.25
N PRO A 50 -45.27 32.02 -32.95
CA PRO A 50 -44.04 32.61 -32.42
C PRO A 50 -42.89 31.62 -32.59
N THR A 51 -41.77 32.08 -33.14
CA THR A 51 -40.52 31.31 -33.18
C THR A 51 -40.03 31.09 -31.76
N THR A 52 -40.29 29.91 -31.21
CA THR A 52 -39.53 29.39 -30.07
C THR A 52 -38.12 29.11 -30.55
N THR A 53 -37.25 30.12 -30.49
CA THR A 53 -35.81 29.93 -30.61
C THR A 53 -35.37 29.03 -29.47
N THR A 54 -35.20 27.74 -29.75
CA THR A 54 -34.49 26.82 -28.85
C THR A 54 -33.14 27.46 -28.56
N ALA A 55 -32.93 27.90 -27.31
CA ALA A 55 -31.67 28.51 -26.94
C ALA A 55 -30.53 27.53 -27.22
N ALA A 56 -29.49 27.98 -27.92
CA ALA A 56 -28.33 27.15 -28.19
C ALA A 56 -27.77 26.61 -26.85
N PRO A 57 -27.35 25.33 -26.75
CA PRO A 57 -26.83 24.77 -25.52
C PRO A 57 -25.69 25.64 -24.99
N ALA A 58 -25.82 26.15 -23.76
CA ALA A 58 -24.79 26.99 -23.18
C ALA A 58 -23.47 26.22 -23.10
N ALA A 59 -22.39 26.80 -23.62
CA ALA A 59 -21.07 26.17 -23.57
C ALA A 59 -20.47 26.28 -22.17
N THR A 60 -19.93 25.17 -21.65
CA THR A 60 -19.09 25.18 -20.45
C THR A 60 -17.67 25.54 -20.86
N ARG A 61 -17.14 26.62 -20.28
CA ARG A 61 -15.78 27.12 -20.47
C ARG A 61 -14.92 26.73 -19.26
N ILE A 62 -13.91 25.90 -19.49
CA ILE A 62 -12.94 25.48 -18.48
C ILE A 62 -11.60 26.15 -18.80
N SER A 63 -11.01 26.85 -17.84
CA SER A 63 -9.71 27.53 -17.99
C SER A 63 -8.75 27.16 -16.86
N GLY A 64 -7.46 27.29 -17.09
CA GLY A 64 -6.43 27.03 -16.08
C GLY A 64 -5.04 27.08 -16.68
N THR A 65 -4.04 26.70 -15.89
CA THR A 65 -2.65 26.57 -16.32
C THR A 65 -2.18 25.13 -16.16
N ALA A 66 -1.45 24.60 -17.14
CA ALA A 66 -0.78 23.31 -17.05
C ALA A 66 0.72 23.50 -16.79
N ALA A 67 1.26 22.88 -15.74
CA ALA A 67 2.65 23.09 -15.30
C ALA A 67 3.20 21.93 -14.46
N VAL A 68 4.52 21.76 -14.50
CA VAL A 68 5.32 20.84 -13.64
C VAL A 68 6.35 21.62 -12.82
N GLY A 69 6.02 22.86 -12.43
CA GLY A 69 6.98 23.90 -12.06
C GLY A 69 7.31 24.77 -13.28
N ALA A 70 7.80 24.14 -14.36
CA ALA A 70 7.81 24.79 -15.67
C ALA A 70 6.42 24.74 -16.35
N ALA A 71 6.06 25.82 -17.05
CA ALA A 71 4.88 25.89 -17.91
C ALA A 71 4.91 24.83 -19.02
N LEU A 72 3.85 24.02 -19.12
CA LEU A 72 3.69 23.05 -20.20
C LEU A 72 3.13 23.74 -21.46
N GLY A 73 3.99 24.40 -22.24
CA GLY A 73 3.58 25.10 -23.46
C GLY A 73 3.37 24.20 -24.68
N ASN A 74 2.37 24.50 -25.50
CA ASN A 74 1.94 23.72 -26.68
C ASN A 74 1.50 22.27 -26.38
N ALA A 75 1.12 21.97 -25.14
CA ALA A 75 0.61 20.67 -24.71
C ALA A 75 -0.88 20.52 -25.04
N ALA A 76 -1.30 19.31 -25.42
CA ALA A 76 -2.70 19.00 -25.72
C ALA A 76 -3.46 18.67 -24.42
N VAL A 77 -4.43 19.51 -24.07
CA VAL A 77 -5.33 19.28 -22.94
C VAL A 77 -6.62 18.64 -23.44
N GLN A 78 -7.05 17.58 -22.79
CA GLN A 78 -8.32 16.89 -23.04
C GLN A 78 -9.24 17.04 -21.83
N ALA A 79 -10.54 17.19 -22.06
CA ALA A 79 -11.57 17.19 -21.02
C ALA A 79 -12.72 16.24 -21.38
N LYS A 80 -13.15 15.45 -20.40
CA LYS A 80 -14.37 14.65 -20.43
C LYS A 80 -15.30 15.12 -19.33
N CYS A 81 -16.54 15.44 -19.68
CA CYS A 81 -17.57 15.92 -18.76
C CYS A 81 -18.71 14.90 -18.65
N ALA A 82 -19.59 15.05 -17.65
CA ALA A 82 -20.73 14.16 -17.45
C ALA A 82 -21.65 14.08 -18.68
N SER A 83 -21.75 15.18 -19.43
CA SER A 83 -22.02 15.18 -20.86
C SER A 83 -20.96 16.00 -21.60
N GLY A 84 -20.60 15.57 -22.81
CA GLY A 84 -19.68 16.29 -23.69
C GLY A 84 -18.19 16.07 -23.38
N SER A 85 -17.36 16.40 -24.37
CA SER A 85 -15.90 16.38 -24.27
C SER A 85 -15.30 17.44 -25.18
N GLY A 86 -14.08 17.87 -24.90
CA GLY A 86 -13.38 18.88 -25.70
C GLY A 86 -11.89 18.88 -25.47
N THR A 87 -11.18 19.65 -26.29
CA THR A 87 -9.72 19.75 -26.27
C THR A 87 -9.27 21.20 -26.41
N ALA A 88 -8.11 21.51 -25.88
CA ALA A 88 -7.38 22.75 -26.15
C ALA A 88 -5.88 22.47 -26.29
N THR A 89 -5.14 23.46 -26.76
CA THR A 89 -3.68 23.49 -26.68
C THR A 89 -3.29 24.62 -25.73
N THR A 90 -2.32 24.36 -24.85
CA THR A 90 -1.79 25.40 -23.95
C THR A 90 -0.98 26.45 -24.74
N ALA A 91 -1.08 27.71 -24.32
CA ALA A 91 -0.17 28.75 -24.75
C ALA A 91 1.24 28.53 -24.16
N ALA A 92 2.21 29.34 -24.58
CA ALA A 92 3.61 29.20 -24.14
C ALA A 92 3.83 29.42 -22.62
N ASP A 93 2.87 30.05 -21.93
CA ASP A 93 2.83 30.22 -20.48
C ASP A 93 2.05 29.11 -19.75
N GLY A 94 1.66 28.04 -20.46
CA GLY A 94 0.89 26.92 -19.93
C GLY A 94 -0.62 27.19 -19.80
N SER A 95 -1.09 28.42 -20.06
CA SER A 95 -2.51 28.76 -19.93
C SER A 95 -3.35 28.11 -21.02
N PHE A 96 -4.57 27.70 -20.70
CA PHE A 96 -5.51 27.13 -21.66
C PHE A 96 -6.97 27.56 -21.42
N THR A 97 -7.81 27.31 -22.41
CA THR A 97 -9.26 27.43 -22.33
C THR A 97 -9.90 26.39 -23.24
N ILE A 98 -10.75 25.54 -22.69
CA ILE A 98 -11.63 24.64 -23.43
C ILE A 98 -13.05 25.22 -23.37
N SER A 99 -13.76 25.22 -24.50
CA SER A 99 -15.19 25.53 -24.57
C SER A 99 -15.92 24.32 -25.12
N ILE A 100 -16.88 23.77 -24.36
CA ILE A 100 -17.61 22.56 -24.72
C ILE A 100 -19.11 22.86 -24.76
N GLU A 101 -19.72 22.78 -25.94
CA GLU A 101 -21.15 23.01 -26.14
C GLU A 101 -21.99 21.92 -25.48
N GLY A 102 -23.00 22.29 -24.69
CA GLY A 102 -23.91 21.35 -24.04
C GLY A 102 -23.26 20.44 -22.98
N ALA A 103 -22.06 20.78 -22.52
CA ALA A 103 -21.41 20.02 -21.46
C ALA A 103 -22.05 20.24 -20.09
N THR A 104 -22.08 19.20 -19.28
CA THR A 104 -22.52 19.25 -17.89
C THR A 104 -21.39 18.78 -16.97
N ARG A 105 -21.17 19.52 -15.88
CA ARG A 105 -20.20 19.17 -14.85
C ARG A 105 -20.74 18.02 -13.98
N PRO A 106 -19.90 17.17 -13.38
CA PRO A 106 -18.44 17.27 -13.25
C PRO A 106 -17.66 16.97 -14.53
N CYS A 107 -16.37 17.31 -14.54
CA CYS A 107 -15.44 16.97 -15.61
C CYS A 107 -14.10 16.49 -15.04
N VAL A 108 -13.41 15.63 -15.80
CA VAL A 108 -12.01 15.25 -15.59
C VAL A 108 -11.18 15.74 -16.78
N LEU A 109 -9.97 16.21 -16.51
CA LEU A 109 -9.03 16.73 -17.48
C LEU A 109 -7.74 15.91 -17.48
N SER A 110 -7.05 15.89 -18.62
CA SER A 110 -5.76 15.22 -18.81
C SER A 110 -4.84 16.06 -19.71
N VAL A 111 -3.56 16.09 -19.39
CA VAL A 111 -2.48 16.62 -20.24
C VAL A 111 -1.27 15.68 -20.15
N THR A 112 -0.56 15.45 -21.25
CA THR A 112 0.70 14.71 -21.24
C THR A 112 1.86 15.68 -21.41
N ALA A 113 2.82 15.64 -20.47
CA ALA A 113 4.04 16.43 -20.48
C ALA A 113 5.09 15.85 -21.46
N PRO A 114 6.11 16.62 -21.87
CA PRO A 114 7.11 16.19 -22.86
C PRO A 114 7.97 14.97 -22.47
N ASP A 115 8.05 14.65 -21.18
CA ASP A 115 8.71 13.45 -20.63
C ASP A 115 7.85 12.18 -20.71
N GLY A 116 6.58 12.31 -21.13
CA GLY A 116 5.60 11.23 -21.15
C GLY A 116 4.73 11.12 -19.89
N THR A 117 4.96 11.96 -18.87
CA THR A 117 4.12 11.99 -17.66
C THR A 117 2.73 12.54 -18.00
N THR A 118 1.68 11.76 -17.77
CA THR A 118 0.30 12.24 -17.86
C THR A 118 -0.16 12.76 -16.50
N LEU A 119 -0.76 13.95 -16.49
CA LEU A 119 -1.29 14.63 -15.32
C LEU A 119 -2.78 14.86 -15.46
N HIS A 120 -3.51 14.66 -14.37
CA HIS A 120 -4.95 14.86 -14.33
C HIS A 120 -5.38 16.02 -13.44
N SER A 121 -6.60 16.50 -13.68
CA SER A 121 -7.29 17.44 -12.82
C SER A 121 -8.80 17.24 -12.92
N VAL A 122 -9.54 17.89 -12.03
CA VAL A 122 -10.99 17.72 -11.89
C VAL A 122 -11.72 19.06 -11.82
N VAL A 123 -12.98 19.04 -12.23
CA VAL A 123 -13.97 20.09 -12.01
C VAL A 123 -15.17 19.43 -11.34
N GLU A 124 -15.51 19.83 -10.11
CA GLU A 124 -16.65 19.25 -9.38
C GLU A 124 -17.99 19.50 -10.09
N ALA A 125 -19.03 18.76 -9.67
CA ALA A 125 -20.40 18.98 -10.10
C ALA A 125 -20.86 20.44 -9.85
N GLY A 126 -21.58 21.03 -10.81
CA GLY A 126 -22.06 22.41 -10.69
C GLY A 126 -22.85 22.86 -11.91
N THR A 127 -23.66 23.91 -11.74
CA THR A 127 -24.56 24.45 -12.78
C THR A 127 -23.98 25.65 -13.54
N GLY A 128 -22.82 26.16 -13.13
CA GLY A 128 -22.14 27.28 -13.78
C GLY A 128 -21.50 26.91 -15.11
N THR A 129 -21.59 27.81 -16.09
CA THR A 129 -20.98 27.68 -17.42
C THR A 129 -19.49 28.03 -17.47
N THR A 130 -18.88 28.40 -16.34
CA THR A 130 -17.45 28.64 -16.20
C THR A 130 -16.86 27.80 -15.06
N ALA A 131 -15.64 27.32 -15.24
CA ALA A 131 -14.88 26.59 -14.22
C ALA A 131 -13.37 26.85 -14.36
N THR A 132 -12.65 26.71 -13.26
CA THR A 132 -11.18 26.70 -13.23
C THR A 132 -10.68 25.29 -12.90
N ALA A 133 -9.65 24.83 -13.60
CA ALA A 133 -8.90 23.63 -13.26
C ALA A 133 -7.45 23.75 -13.76
N ASN A 134 -6.50 23.93 -12.85
CA ASN A 134 -5.07 23.80 -13.17
C ASN A 134 -4.69 22.32 -13.34
N ILE A 135 -3.70 22.00 -14.15
CA ILE A 135 -3.24 20.62 -14.37
C ILE A 135 -1.76 20.51 -14.02
N THR A 136 -1.48 19.89 -12.88
CA THR A 136 -0.19 19.94 -12.19
C THR A 136 0.07 18.65 -11.41
N PRO A 137 1.31 18.38 -10.98
CA PRO A 137 1.59 17.32 -10.00
C PRO A 137 0.69 17.35 -8.76
N LEU A 138 0.30 18.53 -8.26
CA LEU A 138 -0.61 18.63 -7.10
C LEU A 138 -2.06 18.23 -7.43
N THR A 139 -2.56 18.58 -8.61
CA THR A 139 -3.92 18.20 -9.02
C THR A 139 -4.03 16.75 -9.50
N GLU A 140 -2.92 16.16 -9.94
CA GLU A 140 -2.78 14.72 -10.12
C GLU A 140 -2.98 13.98 -8.80
N LEU A 141 -2.36 14.42 -7.69
CA LEU A 141 -2.58 13.81 -6.36
C LEU A 141 -4.02 13.98 -5.86
N VAL A 142 -4.66 15.12 -6.11
CA VAL A 142 -6.09 15.33 -5.79
C VAL A 142 -6.96 14.36 -6.62
N THR A 143 -6.65 14.17 -7.89
CA THR A 143 -7.34 13.21 -8.76
C THR A 143 -7.13 11.78 -8.29
N ALA A 144 -5.91 11.41 -7.88
CA ALA A 144 -5.59 10.10 -7.32
C ALA A 144 -6.40 9.79 -6.04
N SER A 145 -6.52 10.78 -5.14
CA SER A 145 -7.33 10.67 -3.92
C SER A 145 -8.82 10.44 -4.21
N LEU A 146 -9.36 11.11 -5.25
CA LEU A 146 -10.75 10.93 -5.70
C LEU A 146 -10.97 9.57 -6.39
N ALA A 147 -10.04 9.19 -7.27
CA ALA A 147 -10.08 7.96 -8.05
C ALA A 147 -9.97 6.72 -7.15
N GLN A 148 -9.15 6.78 -6.09
CA GLN A 148 -8.81 5.63 -5.24
C GLN A 148 -8.23 4.45 -6.05
N GLY A 149 -7.47 4.79 -7.09
CA GLY A 149 -6.89 3.88 -8.08
C GLY A 149 -6.03 4.66 -9.08
N ASN A 150 -5.67 4.01 -10.19
CA ASN A 150 -4.92 4.65 -11.27
C ASN A 150 -5.75 5.78 -11.95
N THR A 151 -5.11 6.93 -12.15
CA THR A 151 -5.74 8.16 -12.65
C THR A 151 -5.98 8.13 -14.17
N ASP A 152 -5.13 7.46 -14.95
CA ASP A 152 -5.37 7.24 -16.39
C ASP A 152 -6.68 6.45 -16.60
N ALA A 153 -6.85 5.33 -15.88
CA ALA A 153 -8.07 4.53 -15.91
C ALA A 153 -9.31 5.31 -15.45
N PHE A 154 -9.15 6.20 -14.47
CA PHE A 154 -10.21 7.11 -14.02
C PHE A 154 -10.62 8.12 -15.10
N PHE A 155 -9.64 8.67 -15.85
CA PHE A 155 -9.90 9.53 -17.00
C PHE A 155 -10.48 8.73 -18.19
N GLU A 156 -9.96 7.55 -18.49
CA GLU A 156 -10.45 6.68 -19.55
C GLU A 156 -11.92 6.29 -19.34
N GLN A 157 -12.24 5.81 -18.13
CA GLN A 157 -13.52 5.24 -17.73
C GLN A 157 -14.37 6.24 -16.92
N PHE A 158 -14.48 7.48 -17.40
CA PHE A 158 -15.24 8.55 -16.73
C PHE A 158 -16.77 8.39 -16.84
N ASP A 159 -17.29 7.27 -16.32
CA ASP A 159 -18.69 6.89 -16.28
C ASP A 159 -19.47 7.56 -15.13
N ALA A 160 -20.73 7.19 -14.94
CA ALA A 160 -21.57 7.73 -13.86
C ALA A 160 -21.01 7.45 -12.45
N ASN A 161 -20.27 6.36 -12.24
CA ASN A 161 -19.64 6.04 -10.96
C ASN A 161 -18.41 6.92 -10.70
N ALA A 162 -17.59 7.15 -11.73
CA ALA A 162 -16.47 8.08 -11.67
C ALA A 162 -16.96 9.53 -11.46
N GLN A 163 -17.99 9.95 -12.20
CA GLN A 163 -18.63 11.26 -12.06
C GLN A 163 -19.21 11.48 -10.64
N ALA A 164 -19.85 10.47 -10.05
CA ALA A 164 -20.40 10.55 -8.69
C ALA A 164 -19.34 10.81 -7.60
N ARG A 165 -18.05 10.60 -7.88
CA ARG A 165 -16.95 10.93 -6.96
C ARG A 165 -16.62 12.42 -6.96
N LEU A 166 -16.93 13.19 -8.01
CA LEU A 166 -16.57 14.61 -8.15
C LEU A 166 -17.64 15.55 -7.57
N THR A 167 -18.02 15.34 -6.31
CA THR A 167 -18.83 16.31 -5.55
C THR A 167 -17.94 17.41 -4.94
N SER A 168 -18.51 18.56 -4.60
CA SER A 168 -17.76 19.64 -3.93
C SER A 168 -17.13 19.18 -2.62
N ASP A 169 -17.85 18.36 -1.84
CA ASP A 169 -17.38 17.85 -0.55
C ASP A 169 -16.25 16.84 -0.72
N ASN A 170 -16.33 15.96 -1.73
CA ASN A 170 -15.27 15.00 -2.03
C ASN A 170 -14.01 15.68 -2.55
N VAL A 171 -14.13 16.68 -3.44
CA VAL A 171 -12.97 17.47 -3.92
C VAL A 171 -12.32 18.24 -2.76
N THR A 172 -13.12 18.85 -1.88
CA THR A 172 -12.61 19.51 -0.66
C THR A 172 -11.89 18.51 0.26
N SER A 173 -12.45 17.30 0.43
CA SER A 173 -11.85 16.23 1.24
C SER A 173 -10.56 15.68 0.64
N ALA A 174 -10.49 15.54 -0.68
CA ALA A 174 -9.29 15.12 -1.41
C ALA A 174 -8.16 16.16 -1.30
N ILE A 175 -8.47 17.45 -1.44
CA ILE A 175 -7.52 18.55 -1.19
C ILE A 175 -7.05 18.51 0.28
N GLY A 176 -7.94 18.26 1.23
CA GLY A 176 -7.61 18.07 2.65
C GLY A 176 -6.68 16.87 2.91
N ALA A 177 -6.91 15.74 2.23
CA ALA A 177 -6.07 14.56 2.31
C ALA A 177 -4.67 14.81 1.72
N VAL A 178 -4.59 15.46 0.55
CA VAL A 178 -3.31 15.82 -0.10
C VAL A 178 -2.51 16.82 0.78
N ARG A 179 -3.18 17.83 1.37
CA ARG A 179 -2.58 18.73 2.38
C ARG A 179 -2.00 17.94 3.56
N LEU A 180 -2.75 16.98 4.10
CA LEU A 180 -2.32 16.20 5.27
C LEU A 180 -1.10 15.33 4.96
N VAL A 181 -1.08 14.62 3.84
CA VAL A 181 0.05 13.72 3.51
C VAL A 181 1.33 14.46 3.09
N LEU A 182 1.21 15.69 2.56
CA LEU A 182 2.36 16.55 2.22
C LEU A 182 2.76 17.51 3.36
N THR A 183 2.08 17.50 4.50
CA THR A 183 2.44 18.34 5.66
C THR A 183 3.89 18.08 6.09
N GLY A 184 4.65 19.13 6.35
CA GLY A 184 6.10 19.05 6.66
C GLY A 184 6.99 18.79 5.45
N VAL A 185 6.41 18.68 4.26
CA VAL A 185 7.11 18.43 2.99
C VAL A 185 6.88 19.58 2.00
N VAL A 186 5.61 19.92 1.76
CA VAL A 186 5.14 21.06 0.96
C VAL A 186 3.91 21.64 1.67
N ASP A 187 3.95 22.91 2.07
CA ASP A 187 2.83 23.53 2.79
C ASP A 187 1.75 24.04 1.83
N LEU A 188 0.67 23.27 1.74
CA LEU A 188 -0.50 23.56 0.91
C LEU A 188 -1.65 24.22 1.69
N SER A 189 -1.43 24.66 2.93
CA SER A 189 -2.50 25.11 3.85
C SER A 189 -3.28 26.32 3.36
N SER A 190 -2.66 27.18 2.53
CA SER A 190 -3.21 28.45 2.06
C SER A 190 -3.74 28.45 0.61
N ILE A 191 -3.61 27.33 -0.12
CA ILE A 191 -3.87 27.27 -1.58
C ILE A 191 -4.82 26.10 -1.93
N ASP A 192 -5.83 26.35 -2.77
CA ASP A 192 -6.58 25.33 -3.53
C ASP A 192 -5.81 25.06 -4.84
N PRO A 193 -5.10 23.92 -4.97
CA PRO A 193 -4.26 23.66 -6.14
C PRO A 193 -5.08 23.51 -7.44
N VAL A 194 -6.37 23.18 -7.34
CA VAL A 194 -7.27 23.00 -8.49
C VAL A 194 -7.72 24.35 -9.04
N LYS A 195 -8.07 25.31 -8.17
CA LYS A 195 -8.83 26.51 -8.55
C LYS A 195 -8.11 27.83 -8.38
N ASP A 196 -7.11 27.94 -7.51
CA ASP A 196 -6.41 29.20 -7.32
C ASP A 196 -5.62 29.59 -8.59
N PRO A 197 -5.39 30.90 -8.84
CA PRO A 197 -4.67 31.31 -10.03
C PRO A 197 -3.23 30.79 -10.04
N LEU A 198 -2.88 29.98 -11.02
CA LEU A 198 -1.51 29.52 -11.25
C LEU A 198 -0.86 30.33 -12.38
N VAL A 199 0.24 31.01 -12.05
CA VAL A 199 1.16 31.60 -13.01
C VAL A 199 2.43 30.75 -12.96
N ALA A 200 2.71 30.02 -14.04
CA ALA A 200 3.83 29.09 -14.10
C ALA A 200 5.14 29.76 -14.57
N ALA A 201 6.28 29.21 -14.18
CA ALA A 201 7.59 29.65 -14.62
C ALA A 201 7.77 29.36 -16.12
N ASN A 202 8.20 30.38 -16.86
CA ASN A 202 8.31 30.32 -18.33
C ASN A 202 9.56 31.03 -18.89
N GLY A 203 10.60 31.16 -18.07
CA GLY A 203 11.86 31.85 -18.40
C GLY A 203 11.78 33.38 -18.41
N ALA A 204 10.59 33.96 -18.64
CA ALA A 204 10.32 35.39 -18.46
C ALA A 204 9.71 35.71 -17.08
N ASN A 205 8.96 34.77 -16.51
CA ASN A 205 8.41 34.83 -15.15
C ASN A 205 8.97 33.67 -14.32
N ALA A 206 9.14 33.91 -13.01
CA ALA A 206 9.66 32.94 -12.03
C ALA A 206 8.53 32.23 -11.25
N GLY A 207 7.35 32.09 -11.85
CA GLY A 207 6.18 31.52 -11.20
C GLY A 207 5.52 32.43 -10.16
N ASN A 208 4.41 31.96 -9.58
CA ASN A 208 3.82 32.52 -8.36
C ASN A 208 3.98 31.57 -7.16
N ALA A 209 3.36 31.90 -6.02
CA ALA A 209 3.48 31.10 -4.80
C ALA A 209 3.00 29.64 -4.96
N GLN A 210 2.01 29.36 -5.83
CA GLN A 210 1.58 27.99 -6.09
C GLN A 210 2.60 27.23 -6.95
N ASP A 211 3.19 27.90 -7.92
CA ASP A 211 4.23 27.34 -8.79
C ASP A 211 5.49 26.95 -8.00
N GLN A 212 5.90 27.80 -7.06
CA GLN A 212 7.00 27.54 -6.12
C GLN A 212 6.75 26.31 -5.22
N LEU A 213 5.49 25.88 -5.04
CA LEU A 213 5.14 24.65 -4.33
C LEU A 213 5.18 23.42 -5.27
N LEU A 214 5.04 23.61 -6.59
CA LEU A 214 5.35 22.57 -7.58
C LEU A 214 6.86 22.31 -7.64
N ASP A 215 7.67 23.37 -7.64
CA ASP A 215 9.14 23.27 -7.60
C ASP A 215 9.61 22.54 -6.33
N GLN A 216 9.10 22.92 -5.16
CA GLN A 216 9.39 22.24 -3.88
C GLN A 216 8.99 20.76 -3.88
N LEU A 217 7.88 20.40 -4.55
CA LEU A 217 7.49 19.00 -4.73
C LEU A 217 8.45 18.27 -5.67
N GLY A 218 8.88 18.91 -6.77
CA GLY A 218 9.87 18.39 -7.69
C GLY A 218 11.22 18.10 -7.01
N ASP A 219 11.79 19.09 -6.34
CA ASP A 219 13.02 18.98 -5.53
C ASP A 219 12.93 17.84 -4.50
N ARG A 220 11.75 17.65 -3.90
CA ARG A 220 11.51 16.59 -2.93
C ARG A 220 11.47 15.21 -3.58
N LEU A 221 10.77 15.07 -4.70
CA LEU A 221 10.70 13.82 -5.47
C LEU A 221 12.10 13.40 -5.95
N GLU A 222 12.90 14.35 -6.44
CA GLU A 222 14.29 14.10 -6.82
C GLU A 222 15.16 13.70 -5.61
N ALA A 223 15.19 14.51 -4.55
CA ALA A 223 16.02 14.24 -3.37
C ALA A 223 15.65 12.91 -2.67
N SER A 224 14.38 12.51 -2.71
CA SER A 224 13.91 11.23 -2.18
C SER A 224 14.05 10.07 -3.16
N LYS A 225 14.36 10.30 -4.44
CA LYS A 225 14.33 9.29 -5.51
C LYS A 225 12.96 8.59 -5.61
N THR A 226 11.88 9.33 -5.38
CA THR A 226 10.49 8.86 -5.49
C THR A 226 9.84 9.52 -6.69
N THR A 227 9.15 8.75 -7.53
CA THR A 227 8.46 9.28 -8.71
C THR A 227 7.09 9.85 -8.37
N LEU A 228 6.58 10.76 -9.20
CA LEU A 228 5.20 11.26 -9.06
C LEU A 228 4.18 10.12 -9.18
N ALA A 229 4.44 9.10 -10.00
CA ALA A 229 3.58 7.92 -10.15
C ALA A 229 3.50 7.07 -8.87
N GLU A 230 4.61 6.91 -8.15
CA GLU A 230 4.63 6.24 -6.83
C GLU A 230 3.90 7.06 -5.78
N LEU A 231 4.06 8.39 -5.77
CA LEU A 231 3.34 9.28 -4.86
C LEU A 231 1.83 9.31 -5.15
N SER A 232 1.43 9.41 -6.42
CA SER A 232 0.03 9.30 -6.88
C SER A 232 -0.57 7.96 -6.46
N SER A 233 0.15 6.85 -6.65
CA SER A 233 -0.26 5.53 -6.19
C SER A 233 -0.43 5.45 -4.66
N ALA A 234 0.45 6.08 -3.88
CA ALA A 234 0.37 6.10 -2.42
C ALA A 234 -0.83 6.92 -1.89
N VAL A 235 -1.15 8.03 -2.56
CA VAL A 235 -2.34 8.84 -2.28
C VAL A 235 -3.61 8.07 -2.66
N ALA A 236 -3.64 7.43 -3.83
CA ALA A 236 -4.74 6.57 -4.27
C ALA A 236 -5.00 5.38 -3.33
N ALA A 237 -3.93 4.76 -2.80
CA ALA A 237 -4.00 3.69 -1.80
C ALA A 237 -4.43 4.17 -0.40
N ASN A 238 -4.58 5.48 -0.18
CA ASN A 238 -4.80 6.11 1.13
C ASN A 238 -3.74 5.69 2.17
N ALA A 239 -2.47 5.64 1.76
CA ALA A 239 -1.36 5.19 2.62
C ALA A 239 -1.21 6.03 3.90
N GLY A 240 -1.67 7.29 3.87
CA GLY A 240 -1.66 8.21 5.00
C GLY A 240 -0.34 8.94 5.18
N ALA A 241 -0.34 9.95 6.05
CA ALA A 241 0.77 10.90 6.17
C ALA A 241 2.09 10.23 6.58
N ALA A 242 2.07 9.31 7.55
CA ALA A 242 3.26 8.62 8.01
C ALA A 242 4.02 7.89 6.88
N ALA A 243 3.31 7.13 6.04
CA ALA A 243 3.91 6.41 4.92
C ALA A 243 4.49 7.35 3.85
N VAL A 244 3.73 8.38 3.47
CA VAL A 244 4.13 9.36 2.45
C VAL A 244 5.32 10.21 2.92
N GLN A 245 5.28 10.71 4.16
CA GLN A 245 6.35 11.52 4.73
C GLN A 245 7.66 10.74 4.89
N THR A 246 7.61 9.43 5.22
CA THR A 246 8.79 8.56 5.18
C THR A 246 9.31 8.37 3.76
N ALA A 247 8.43 8.08 2.80
CA ALA A 247 8.84 7.84 1.41
C ALA A 247 9.51 9.07 0.77
N LEU A 248 9.04 10.27 1.11
CA LEU A 248 9.57 11.54 0.62
C LEU A 248 10.80 12.07 1.37
N GLN A 249 11.33 11.36 2.38
CA GLN A 249 12.61 11.77 2.99
C GLN A 249 13.78 11.66 1.98
N PRO A 250 14.83 12.51 2.09
CA PRO A 250 16.01 12.41 1.26
C PRO A 250 16.64 11.00 1.29
N ALA A 251 17.05 10.49 0.14
CA ALA A 251 17.55 9.12 -0.01
C ALA A 251 19.05 9.04 -0.30
N ALA A 252 19.67 7.92 0.08
CA ALA A 252 21.07 7.65 -0.22
C ALA A 252 21.32 7.58 -1.73
N ALA A 253 22.48 8.08 -2.17
CA ALA A 253 22.85 8.11 -3.59
C ALA A 253 22.73 6.72 -4.27
N THR A 254 23.17 5.67 -3.58
CA THR A 254 23.18 4.26 -4.01
C THR A 254 21.95 3.45 -3.59
N CYS A 255 20.96 4.06 -2.91
CA CYS A 255 19.77 3.35 -2.45
C CYS A 255 18.56 4.26 -2.25
N ALA A 256 17.54 4.12 -3.12
CA ALA A 256 16.28 4.86 -2.99
C ALA A 256 15.48 4.48 -1.72
N GLY A 257 15.69 3.28 -1.17
CA GLY A 257 15.07 2.83 0.08
C GLY A 257 15.70 3.42 1.34
N LEU A 258 17.02 3.68 1.35
CA LEU A 258 17.70 4.17 2.55
C LEU A 258 17.48 5.68 2.69
N LYS A 259 16.62 6.07 3.62
CA LYS A 259 16.24 7.47 3.84
C LYS A 259 16.92 8.10 5.05
N THR A 260 17.14 9.41 4.99
CA THR A 260 17.45 10.23 6.17
C THR A 260 16.27 10.22 7.14
N GLY A 261 16.53 10.16 8.44
CA GLY A 261 15.49 10.23 9.48
C GLY A 261 15.72 9.28 10.65
N LYS A 262 14.71 9.17 11.51
CA LYS A 262 14.75 8.31 12.70
C LYS A 262 14.36 6.87 12.37
N TYR A 263 15.00 5.93 13.03
CA TYR A 263 14.73 4.49 12.92
C TYR A 263 14.63 3.86 14.31
N HIS A 264 13.74 2.89 14.46
CA HIS A 264 13.83 1.91 15.53
C HIS A 264 14.85 0.84 15.13
N VAL A 265 15.80 0.57 16.01
CA VAL A 265 16.82 -0.48 15.88
C VAL A 265 16.36 -1.67 16.70
N VAL A 266 15.81 -2.67 16.03
CA VAL A 266 15.18 -3.83 16.67
C VAL A 266 16.08 -5.04 16.49
N GLU A 267 17.02 -5.26 17.42
CA GLU A 267 17.76 -6.53 17.49
C GLU A 267 16.77 -7.63 17.89
N LEU A 268 16.55 -8.59 16.99
CA LEU A 268 15.54 -9.63 17.20
C LEU A 268 15.95 -10.53 18.38
N GLY A 269 15.00 -10.97 19.19
CA GLY A 269 15.33 -11.70 20.43
C GLY A 269 15.84 -10.80 21.57
N THR A 270 15.65 -9.48 21.47
CA THR A 270 15.81 -8.55 22.59
C THR A 270 14.46 -7.92 22.94
N PRO A 271 14.20 -7.55 24.21
CA PRO A 271 12.88 -7.07 24.65
C PRO A 271 12.57 -5.62 24.27
N ILE A 272 13.58 -4.82 23.89
CA ILE A 272 13.43 -3.39 23.61
C ILE A 272 14.35 -3.03 22.45
N GLY A 273 13.80 -2.47 21.39
CA GLY A 273 14.55 -1.82 20.32
C GLY A 273 14.90 -0.37 20.65
N GLU A 274 16.08 0.08 20.21
CA GLU A 274 16.62 1.41 20.46
C GLU A 274 16.19 2.43 19.39
N ALA A 275 16.49 3.71 19.61
CA ALA A 275 16.25 4.78 18.65
C ALA A 275 17.57 5.24 18.00
N GLY A 276 17.66 5.11 16.68
CA GLY A 276 18.77 5.60 15.87
C GLY A 276 18.35 6.66 14.85
N GLU A 277 19.34 7.29 14.23
CA GLU A 277 19.17 8.37 13.24
C GLU A 277 20.12 8.14 12.06
N MET A 278 19.57 8.09 10.84
CA MET A 278 20.34 7.97 9.60
C MET A 278 20.46 9.35 8.95
N ASP A 279 21.68 9.73 8.58
CA ASP A 279 21.95 10.68 7.50
C ASP A 279 22.33 9.88 6.24
N ALA A 280 21.37 9.75 5.33
CA ALA A 280 21.55 8.98 4.11
C ALA A 280 22.44 9.70 3.07
N ALA A 281 22.68 11.00 3.22
CA ALA A 281 23.59 11.75 2.34
C ALA A 281 25.05 11.50 2.70
N THR A 282 25.38 11.37 3.99
CA THR A 282 26.74 11.04 4.47
C THR A 282 26.95 9.55 4.78
N LEU A 283 25.89 8.74 4.71
CA LEU A 283 25.85 7.33 5.10
C LEU A 283 26.28 7.11 6.56
N GLN A 284 25.87 8.00 7.46
CA GLN A 284 26.16 7.91 8.89
C GLN A 284 24.91 7.49 9.66
N PHE A 285 25.00 6.38 10.37
CA PHE A 285 23.98 5.93 11.30
C PHE A 285 24.41 6.19 12.74
N LYS A 286 23.62 6.96 13.47
CA LYS A 286 23.87 7.33 14.87
C LYS A 286 22.96 6.52 15.80
N LEU A 287 23.55 5.91 16.82
CA LEU A 287 22.86 5.20 17.89
C LEU A 287 23.34 5.77 19.23
N GLY A 288 22.46 6.50 19.93
CA GLY A 288 22.86 7.26 21.12
C GLY A 288 23.97 8.30 20.82
N THR A 289 25.17 8.06 21.34
CA THR A 289 26.38 8.85 21.04
C THR A 289 27.24 8.30 19.90
N ASP A 290 27.03 7.03 19.53
CA ASP A 290 27.93 6.31 18.65
C ASP A 290 27.53 6.51 17.20
N VAL A 291 28.51 6.66 16.31
CA VAL A 291 28.28 6.90 14.88
C VAL A 291 28.97 5.80 14.08
N THR A 292 28.17 5.04 13.33
CA THR A 292 28.61 3.99 12.43
C THR A 292 28.47 4.45 10.98
N THR A 293 29.54 4.39 10.20
CA THR A 293 29.49 4.67 8.76
C THR A 293 29.06 3.42 8.00
N PHE A 294 28.04 3.55 7.14
CA PHE A 294 27.64 2.52 6.19
C PHE A 294 28.48 2.67 4.92
N THR A 295 29.16 1.59 4.51
CA THR A 295 29.92 1.56 3.26
C THR A 295 29.08 0.88 2.19
N ALA A 296 28.74 1.58 1.10
CA ALA A 296 27.94 1.01 0.02
C ALA A 296 28.71 -0.08 -0.75
N ASP A 297 28.02 -1.15 -1.13
CA ASP A 297 28.55 -2.12 -2.09
C ASP A 297 28.64 -1.47 -3.49
N ALA A 298 29.76 -1.67 -4.18
CA ALA A 298 30.02 -1.05 -5.48
C ALA A 298 29.30 -1.76 -6.65
N SER A 299 28.76 -2.96 -6.41
CA SER A 299 28.11 -3.82 -7.40
C SER A 299 26.62 -4.05 -7.16
N GLU A 300 26.15 -3.83 -5.92
CA GLU A 300 24.77 -4.06 -5.53
C GLU A 300 24.15 -2.83 -4.85
N ALA A 301 23.24 -2.15 -5.56
CA ALA A 301 22.45 -1.06 -4.99
C ALA A 301 21.68 -1.52 -3.74
N CYS A 302 21.51 -0.63 -2.76
CA CYS A 302 20.89 -0.93 -1.45
C CYS A 302 21.55 -2.00 -0.57
N ARG A 303 22.75 -2.49 -0.93
CA ARG A 303 23.61 -3.27 -0.03
C ARG A 303 24.71 -2.39 0.56
N PHE A 304 24.95 -2.53 1.85
CA PHE A 304 26.01 -1.82 2.58
C PHE A 304 26.70 -2.76 3.57
N THR A 305 27.85 -2.33 4.10
CA THR A 305 28.46 -2.89 5.30
C THR A 305 28.53 -1.88 6.43
N ALA A 306 28.35 -2.34 7.67
CA ALA A 306 28.44 -1.55 8.89
C ALA A 306 29.40 -2.27 9.86
N GLY A 307 30.68 -1.89 9.85
CA GLY A 307 31.72 -2.68 10.51
C GLY A 307 31.85 -4.06 9.86
N THR A 308 31.56 -5.12 10.61
CA THR A 308 31.52 -6.51 10.11
C THR A 308 30.19 -6.93 9.51
N ASP A 309 29.13 -6.15 9.74
CA ASP A 309 27.76 -6.56 9.44
C ASP A 309 27.37 -6.18 8.02
N THR A 310 26.51 -6.99 7.39
CA THR A 310 25.88 -6.65 6.11
C THR A 310 24.54 -5.98 6.36
N VAL A 311 24.31 -4.80 5.79
CA VAL A 311 23.03 -4.11 5.82
C VAL A 311 22.36 -4.23 4.46
N LEU A 312 21.14 -4.77 4.44
CA LEU A 312 20.31 -4.93 3.25
C LEU A 312 19.10 -4.02 3.38
N VAL A 313 18.92 -3.08 2.46
CA VAL A 313 17.83 -2.10 2.51
C VAL A 313 16.76 -2.46 1.49
N SER A 314 15.52 -2.61 1.94
CA SER A 314 14.38 -2.82 1.05
C SER A 314 13.89 -1.52 0.42
N LYS A 315 13.06 -1.61 -0.61
CA LYS A 315 12.50 -0.44 -1.30
C LYS A 315 11.66 0.48 -0.41
N SER A 316 11.07 -0.02 0.68
CA SER A 316 10.33 0.82 1.63
C SER A 316 11.18 1.36 2.79
N GLY A 317 12.50 1.15 2.78
CA GLY A 317 13.43 1.59 3.82
C GLY A 317 13.49 0.71 5.07
N LEU A 318 12.64 -0.32 5.18
CA LEU A 318 12.88 -1.40 6.13
C LEU A 318 14.22 -2.07 5.78
N SER A 319 15.14 -2.13 6.74
CA SER A 319 16.48 -2.67 6.52
C SER A 319 16.75 -3.85 7.45
N VAL A 320 17.57 -4.79 7.00
CA VAL A 320 18.03 -5.95 7.77
C VAL A 320 19.53 -5.83 7.99
N VAL A 321 19.97 -5.82 9.24
CA VAL A 321 21.38 -5.85 9.65
C VAL A 321 21.72 -7.29 10.03
N LEU A 322 22.64 -7.88 9.29
CA LEU A 322 23.05 -9.27 9.40
C LEU A 322 24.46 -9.36 9.97
N PRO A 323 24.68 -10.05 11.10
CA PRO A 323 26.03 -10.36 11.55
C PRO A 323 26.73 -11.32 10.58
N PRO A 324 28.06 -11.50 10.68
CA PRO A 324 28.80 -12.46 9.86
C PRO A 324 28.23 -13.88 9.93
N ALA A 325 28.25 -14.58 8.79
CA ALA A 325 27.81 -15.97 8.70
C ALA A 325 28.67 -16.90 9.57
N GLY A 326 28.02 -17.89 10.21
CA GLY A 326 28.62 -18.75 11.22
C GLY A 326 27.65 -19.03 12.36
N THR A 327 28.16 -19.41 13.53
CA THR A 327 27.34 -19.62 14.75
C THR A 327 26.64 -18.32 15.17
N VAL A 328 25.34 -18.40 15.49
CA VAL A 328 24.57 -17.28 16.04
C VAL A 328 25.17 -16.86 17.39
N ASN A 329 25.75 -15.67 17.42
CA ASN A 329 26.12 -14.94 18.63
C ASN A 329 25.09 -13.84 18.97
N ARG A 330 24.40 -13.31 17.95
CA ARG A 330 23.16 -12.52 18.01
C ARG A 330 22.28 -12.83 16.80
N LEU A 331 20.98 -12.60 16.92
CA LEU A 331 20.08 -12.65 15.77
C LEU A 331 20.27 -11.37 14.89
N PRO A 332 19.74 -11.34 13.67
CA PRO A 332 19.67 -10.11 12.87
C PRO A 332 18.97 -8.97 13.61
N ALA A 333 19.30 -7.73 13.28
CA ALA A 333 18.54 -6.56 13.67
C ALA A 333 17.74 -5.99 12.48
N LEU A 334 16.62 -5.33 12.77
CA LEU A 334 15.89 -4.54 11.79
C LEU A 334 16.10 -3.05 12.05
N LEU A 335 16.27 -2.27 10.98
CA LEU A 335 16.11 -0.82 11.01
C LEU A 335 14.73 -0.50 10.43
N ILE A 336 13.84 -0.01 11.28
CA ILE A 336 12.45 0.29 10.94
C ILE A 336 12.28 1.81 10.98
N PRO A 337 11.97 2.49 9.85
CA PRO A 337 11.73 3.94 9.87
C PRO A 337 10.66 4.30 10.89
N ALA A 338 10.98 5.20 11.83
CA ALA A 338 10.06 5.59 12.90
C ALA A 338 8.91 6.43 12.32
N GLN A 339 7.67 6.05 12.65
CA GLN A 339 6.46 6.60 12.06
C GLN A 339 5.43 6.97 13.12
N ALA A 340 4.77 8.11 12.95
CA ALA A 340 3.64 8.53 13.77
C ALA A 340 2.34 7.84 13.30
N LEU A 341 2.16 6.57 13.69
CA LEU A 341 0.99 5.76 13.35
C LEU A 341 -0.18 6.01 14.30
N ALA A 342 -1.42 5.93 13.80
CA ALA A 342 -2.60 5.96 14.66
C ALA A 342 -2.94 4.55 15.15
N LEU A 343 -3.41 4.39 16.39
CA LEU A 343 -3.75 3.06 16.92
C LEU A 343 -4.86 2.37 16.10
N ALA A 344 -5.77 3.14 15.52
CA ALA A 344 -6.80 2.66 14.60
C ALA A 344 -6.24 2.08 13.29
N ASP A 345 -5.02 2.46 12.85
CA ASP A 345 -4.34 1.83 11.72
C ASP A 345 -4.03 0.35 11.97
N LEU A 346 -4.01 -0.12 13.22
CA LEU A 346 -3.71 -1.52 13.56
C LEU A 346 -4.93 -2.45 13.49
N ALA A 347 -6.15 -1.91 13.42
CA ALA A 347 -7.41 -2.68 13.51
C ALA A 347 -7.59 -3.69 12.36
N GLY A 348 -7.95 -4.93 12.68
CA GLY A 348 -8.22 -6.01 11.71
C GLY A 348 -7.47 -7.30 12.04
N ASP A 349 -7.50 -8.24 11.09
CA ASP A 349 -6.92 -9.58 11.26
C ASP A 349 -5.48 -9.67 10.74
N TRP A 350 -4.65 -10.44 11.44
CA TRP A 350 -3.20 -10.55 11.24
C TRP A 350 -2.73 -12.00 11.20
N ASN A 351 -1.70 -12.27 10.39
CA ASN A 351 -0.85 -13.45 10.51
C ASN A 351 0.49 -13.03 11.10
N GLY A 352 1.07 -13.81 12.01
CA GLY A 352 2.45 -13.68 12.47
C GLY A 352 3.28 -14.92 12.14
N LEU A 353 4.54 -14.73 11.76
CA LEU A 353 5.57 -15.78 11.67
C LEU A 353 6.79 -15.34 12.49
N GLY A 354 7.31 -16.24 13.33
CA GLY A 354 8.37 -15.92 14.28
C GLY A 354 9.43 -17.02 14.42
N TYR A 355 10.43 -16.73 15.26
CA TYR A 355 11.49 -17.66 15.66
C TYR A 355 11.78 -17.44 17.15
N GLU A 356 11.29 -18.37 17.99
CA GLU A 356 11.06 -18.16 19.42
C GLU A 356 11.45 -19.42 20.22
N ARG A 357 11.80 -19.29 21.50
CA ARG A 357 12.23 -20.42 22.35
C ARG A 357 11.66 -20.34 23.77
N ASP A 358 11.69 -21.46 24.47
CA ASP A 358 11.46 -21.51 25.93
C ASP A 358 12.80 -21.51 26.67
N GLY A 359 13.23 -20.34 27.17
CA GLY A 359 14.45 -20.18 27.96
C GLY A 359 15.72 -20.68 27.25
N PRO A 360 16.46 -21.69 27.78
CA PRO A 360 17.68 -22.20 27.16
C PRO A 360 17.43 -23.11 25.93
N SER A 361 16.17 -23.30 25.53
CA SER A 361 15.82 -24.18 24.40
C SER A 361 16.32 -23.61 23.05
N PRO A 362 16.56 -24.46 22.05
CA PRO A 362 16.81 -23.99 20.69
C PRO A 362 15.57 -23.31 20.09
N TYR A 363 15.76 -22.26 19.28
CA TYR A 363 14.67 -21.51 18.65
C TYR A 363 13.80 -22.37 17.71
N ALA A 364 12.49 -22.41 17.95
CA ALA A 364 11.51 -23.03 17.08
C ALA A 364 10.86 -21.99 16.15
N ALA A 365 10.41 -22.45 14.98
CA ALA A 365 9.51 -21.68 14.15
C ALA A 365 8.14 -21.55 14.82
N SER A 366 7.64 -20.31 14.96
CA SER A 366 6.30 -20.04 15.49
C SER A 366 5.39 -19.45 14.40
N ARG A 367 4.09 -19.71 14.53
CA ARG A 367 3.04 -19.07 13.74
C ARG A 367 1.90 -18.69 14.65
N VAL A 368 1.47 -17.43 14.56
CA VAL A 368 0.28 -16.93 15.26
C VAL A 368 -0.70 -16.34 14.27
N ASN A 369 -1.95 -16.20 14.68
CA ASN A 369 -2.91 -15.30 14.04
C ASN A 369 -3.73 -14.59 15.13
N PHE A 370 -4.08 -13.33 14.90
CA PHE A 370 -4.80 -12.51 15.89
C PHE A 370 -5.62 -11.40 15.23
N SER A 371 -6.56 -10.83 15.98
CA SER A 371 -7.46 -9.76 15.53
C SER A 371 -7.40 -8.59 16.50
N LEU A 372 -7.07 -7.40 16.01
CA LEU A 372 -7.03 -6.15 16.79
C LEU A 372 -8.28 -5.31 16.51
N ASP A 373 -8.82 -4.65 17.54
CA ASP A 373 -9.78 -3.56 17.36
C ASP A 373 -9.11 -2.19 17.16
N ALA A 374 -9.90 -1.15 16.89
CA ALA A 374 -9.40 0.21 16.68
C ALA A 374 -8.90 0.92 17.95
N ALA A 375 -9.07 0.30 19.12
CA ALA A 375 -8.51 0.72 20.40
C ALA A 375 -7.24 -0.08 20.76
N GLY A 376 -6.71 -0.88 19.84
CA GLY A 376 -5.48 -1.67 20.04
C GLY A 376 -5.67 -2.93 20.87
N LYS A 377 -6.89 -3.33 21.21
CA LYS A 377 -7.14 -4.52 22.01
C LYS A 377 -7.13 -5.78 21.14
N VAL A 378 -6.48 -6.85 21.59
CA VAL A 378 -6.66 -8.19 21.00
C VAL A 378 -8.08 -8.70 21.32
N THR A 379 -8.78 -9.13 20.27
CA THR A 379 -10.17 -9.61 20.32
C THR A 379 -10.31 -11.10 20.00
N ALA A 380 -9.30 -11.68 19.35
CA ALA A 380 -9.11 -13.09 19.14
C ALA A 380 -7.63 -13.34 18.85
N GLY A 381 -7.13 -14.54 19.15
CA GLY A 381 -5.85 -15.02 18.64
C GLY A 381 -5.62 -16.50 18.91
N ALA A 382 -4.61 -17.06 18.25
CA ALA A 382 -4.25 -18.47 18.36
C ALA A 382 -2.82 -18.75 17.92
N ASP A 383 -2.13 -19.63 18.66
CA ASP A 383 -0.85 -20.23 18.29
C ASP A 383 -1.09 -21.42 17.39
N CYS A 384 -0.25 -21.58 16.37
CA CYS A 384 -0.46 -22.56 15.32
C CYS A 384 0.80 -23.37 14.99
N SER A 385 0.60 -24.64 14.65
CA SER A 385 1.61 -25.59 14.21
C SER A 385 1.18 -26.33 12.95
N GLY A 386 2.14 -26.89 12.19
CA GLY A 386 1.86 -27.58 10.93
C GLY A 386 1.14 -26.67 9.93
N LEU A 387 0.11 -27.19 9.25
CA LEU A 387 -0.78 -26.38 8.41
C LEU A 387 -2.06 -25.96 9.13
N ASP A 388 -2.76 -26.90 9.77
CA ASP A 388 -4.17 -26.71 10.17
C ASP A 388 -4.40 -26.78 11.69
N SER A 389 -3.37 -27.01 12.50
CA SER A 389 -3.49 -27.11 13.96
C SER A 389 -3.28 -25.76 14.62
N CYS A 390 -4.30 -25.22 15.31
CA CYS A 390 -4.17 -24.00 16.10
C CYS A 390 -4.88 -24.13 17.47
N SER A 391 -4.28 -23.56 18.50
CA SER A 391 -4.80 -23.45 19.87
C SER A 391 -5.20 -21.99 20.11
N ALA A 392 -6.48 -21.73 20.36
CA ALA A 392 -6.95 -20.38 20.63
C ALA A 392 -6.50 -19.90 22.02
N TRP A 393 -6.04 -18.64 22.09
CA TRP A 393 -5.75 -17.96 23.35
C TRP A 393 -7.04 -17.75 24.15
N LEU A 394 -6.94 -17.80 25.48
CA LEU A 394 -8.05 -17.53 26.38
C LEU A 394 -8.34 -16.02 26.43
N PRO A 395 -9.60 -15.57 26.64
CA PRO A 395 -9.94 -14.13 26.62
C PRO A 395 -9.27 -13.28 27.71
N ASP A 396 -8.76 -13.91 28.76
CA ASP A 396 -7.96 -13.32 29.83
C ASP A 396 -6.47 -13.17 29.47
N GLU A 397 -5.98 -13.90 28.47
CA GLU A 397 -4.61 -13.78 27.93
C GLU A 397 -4.46 -12.64 26.91
N PHE A 398 -5.55 -11.99 26.49
CA PHE A 398 -5.53 -10.99 25.41
C PHE A 398 -4.78 -9.69 25.82
N PRO A 399 -3.63 -9.36 25.19
CA PRO A 399 -2.90 -8.14 25.50
C PRO A 399 -3.60 -6.90 24.90
N THR A 400 -3.26 -5.74 25.43
CA THR A 400 -3.67 -4.43 24.88
C THR A 400 -2.47 -3.69 24.32
N ILE A 401 -2.56 -3.26 23.06
CA ILE A 401 -1.54 -2.46 22.39
C ILE A 401 -1.82 -0.98 22.63
N THR A 402 -0.79 -0.22 23.01
CA THR A 402 -0.85 1.25 23.12
C THR A 402 0.32 1.90 22.39
N LEU A 403 0.15 3.15 21.94
CA LEU A 403 1.24 3.94 21.35
C LEU A 403 2.25 4.34 22.44
N ASN A 404 3.54 4.24 22.13
CA ASN A 404 4.62 4.78 22.95
C ASN A 404 5.08 6.14 22.38
N PRO A 405 5.48 7.11 23.24
CA PRO A 405 6.03 8.40 22.79
C PRO A 405 7.21 8.33 21.81
N ASP A 406 7.94 7.22 21.73
CA ASP A 406 9.04 7.04 20.77
C ASP A 406 8.59 6.68 19.34
N GLY A 407 7.32 6.34 19.13
CA GLY A 407 6.76 5.86 17.85
C GLY A 407 6.55 4.34 17.79
N GLY A 408 7.10 3.59 18.75
CA GLY A 408 6.83 2.17 18.92
C GLY A 408 5.50 1.90 19.64
N LEU A 409 5.27 0.64 19.94
CA LEU A 409 4.05 0.11 20.57
C LEU A 409 4.42 -0.57 21.89
N ASN A 410 3.62 -0.34 22.93
CA ASN A 410 3.67 -1.15 24.15
C ASN A 410 2.61 -2.24 24.02
N LEU A 411 2.97 -3.48 24.31
CA LEU A 411 2.03 -4.56 24.57
C LEU A 411 1.90 -4.67 26.09
N THR A 412 0.70 -4.50 26.62
CA THR A 412 0.44 -4.72 28.04
C THR A 412 -0.35 -6.01 28.22
N GLU A 413 0.27 -6.97 28.90
CA GLU A 413 -0.35 -8.22 29.33
C GLU A 413 -1.22 -8.03 30.58
N GLN A 414 -2.10 -8.98 30.88
CA GLN A 414 -3.05 -8.85 31.99
C GLN A 414 -2.37 -8.91 33.38
N ASP A 415 -1.19 -9.54 33.48
CA ASP A 415 -0.39 -9.59 34.71
C ASP A 415 0.38 -8.28 34.99
N GLY A 416 0.40 -7.35 34.03
CA GLY A 416 1.15 -6.09 34.08
C GLY A 416 2.51 -6.12 33.37
N GLY A 417 2.88 -7.23 32.73
CA GLY A 417 4.00 -7.31 31.81
C GLY A 417 3.88 -6.28 30.68
N VAL A 418 5.01 -5.69 30.28
CA VAL A 418 5.08 -4.73 29.17
C VAL A 418 6.17 -5.10 28.19
N GLU A 419 5.77 -5.59 27.02
CA GLU A 419 6.65 -5.85 25.88
C GLU A 419 6.61 -4.72 24.85
N ARG A 420 7.48 -4.82 23.84
CA ARG A 420 7.64 -3.82 22.77
C ARG A 420 7.35 -4.41 21.41
N ALA A 421 6.67 -3.61 20.59
CA ALA A 421 6.57 -3.88 19.16
C ALA A 421 6.79 -2.62 18.34
N TYR A 422 7.16 -2.80 17.08
CA TYR A 422 7.53 -1.72 16.18
C TYR A 422 6.80 -1.92 14.85
N ALA A 423 6.01 -0.93 14.46
CA ALA A 423 5.15 -1.02 13.28
C ALA A 423 5.63 -0.08 12.18
N PHE A 424 5.37 -0.47 10.93
CA PHE A 424 5.68 0.32 9.74
C PHE A 424 4.56 0.21 8.73
N LYS A 425 4.14 1.35 8.17
CA LYS A 425 3.14 1.49 7.12
C LYS A 425 3.81 1.83 5.80
N GLY A 426 3.60 0.97 4.80
CA GLY A 426 4.11 1.14 3.45
C GLY A 426 3.28 2.14 2.64
N THR A 427 3.80 2.53 1.48
CA THR A 427 3.10 3.37 0.49
C THR A 427 1.93 2.66 -0.20
N ASP A 428 1.76 1.37 0.02
CA ASP A 428 0.56 0.59 -0.33
C ASP A 428 -0.54 0.67 0.76
N GLY A 429 -0.30 1.40 1.84
CA GLY A 429 -1.17 1.49 3.02
C GLY A 429 -1.18 0.24 3.90
N GLN A 430 -0.43 -0.81 3.55
CA GLN A 430 -0.32 -2.02 4.36
C GLN A 430 0.66 -1.79 5.52
N LEU A 431 0.43 -2.52 6.61
CA LEU A 431 1.29 -2.48 7.79
C LEU A 431 1.97 -3.82 8.07
N VAL A 432 3.19 -3.71 8.58
CA VAL A 432 3.89 -4.76 9.33
C VAL A 432 3.98 -4.35 10.79
N ILE A 433 3.93 -5.32 11.69
CA ILE A 433 4.29 -5.17 13.10
C ILE A 433 5.39 -6.19 13.42
N VAL A 434 6.45 -5.77 14.11
CA VAL A 434 7.50 -6.64 14.63
C VAL A 434 7.41 -6.62 16.15
N PHE A 435 7.00 -7.75 16.72
CA PHE A 435 7.02 -8.03 18.16
C PHE A 435 8.39 -8.64 18.50
N THR A 436 9.02 -8.18 19.58
CA THR A 436 10.33 -8.68 20.01
C THR A 436 10.39 -8.82 21.53
N HIS A 437 10.96 -9.92 21.98
CA HIS A 437 11.07 -10.30 23.39
C HIS A 437 12.42 -11.00 23.65
N GLY A 438 12.80 -11.23 24.90
CA GLY A 438 14.12 -11.80 25.24
C GLY A 438 14.37 -13.24 24.76
N ASP A 439 13.31 -13.91 24.29
CA ASP A 439 13.32 -15.29 23.82
C ASP A 439 12.85 -15.43 22.36
N GLY A 440 12.80 -14.33 21.60
CA GLY A 440 12.55 -14.37 20.17
C GLY A 440 11.81 -13.16 19.63
N PHE A 441 11.08 -13.39 18.55
CA PHE A 441 10.34 -12.35 17.83
C PHE A 441 9.29 -12.97 16.93
N THR A 442 8.26 -12.18 16.64
CA THR A 442 7.24 -12.49 15.63
C THR A 442 7.06 -11.28 14.71
N MET A 443 7.14 -11.50 13.40
CA MET A 443 6.79 -10.49 12.39
C MET A 443 5.38 -10.76 11.89
N ALA A 444 4.51 -9.74 11.84
CA ALA A 444 3.10 -9.87 11.50
C ALA A 444 2.66 -8.94 10.37
N THR A 445 1.70 -9.40 9.56
CA THR A 445 1.05 -8.62 8.49
C THR A 445 -0.45 -8.84 8.47
N ARG A 446 -1.20 -7.89 7.89
CA ARG A 446 -2.64 -8.00 7.67
C ARG A 446 -3.00 -9.22 6.82
N ARG A 447 -4.09 -9.90 7.18
CA ARG A 447 -4.66 -11.03 6.43
C ARG A 447 -5.35 -10.57 5.15
N ILE A 448 -4.55 -10.34 4.12
CA ILE A 448 -5.01 -9.91 2.80
C ILE A 448 -4.76 -11.04 1.79
N ALA A 449 -5.82 -11.50 1.13
CA ALA A 449 -5.73 -12.53 0.11
C ALA A 449 -4.81 -12.07 -1.04
N ARG A 450 -3.77 -12.87 -1.33
CA ARG A 450 -2.81 -12.57 -2.40
C ARG A 450 -3.32 -13.11 -3.73
N ALA A 451 -3.14 -12.31 -4.79
CA ALA A 451 -3.27 -12.80 -6.16
C ALA A 451 -2.13 -13.76 -6.54
N LEU A 452 -2.38 -14.61 -7.52
CA LEU A 452 -1.34 -15.39 -8.19
C LEU A 452 -0.46 -14.44 -9.04
N PRO A 453 0.88 -14.68 -9.10
CA PRO A 453 1.75 -13.90 -9.96
C PRO A 453 1.51 -14.25 -11.44
N ALA A 454 1.89 -13.35 -12.35
CA ALA A 454 1.85 -13.64 -13.79
C ALA A 454 2.96 -14.63 -14.20
N VAL A 455 2.69 -15.46 -15.21
CA VAL A 455 3.73 -16.29 -15.85
C VAL A 455 4.78 -15.36 -16.50
N GLY A 456 6.06 -15.70 -16.32
CA GLY A 456 7.18 -14.88 -16.76
C GLY A 456 7.63 -13.81 -15.76
N ALA A 457 6.85 -13.52 -14.71
CA ALA A 457 7.24 -12.55 -13.69
C ALA A 457 8.53 -12.97 -12.99
N THR A 458 9.47 -12.03 -12.85
CA THR A 458 10.77 -12.22 -12.19
C THR A 458 10.84 -11.45 -10.87
N SER A 459 11.56 -11.98 -9.89
CA SER A 459 11.93 -11.22 -8.69
C SER A 459 13.33 -11.60 -8.22
N SER A 460 14.17 -10.59 -8.00
CA SER A 460 15.52 -10.70 -7.45
C SER A 460 15.50 -10.39 -5.96
N PHE A 461 16.25 -11.14 -5.16
CA PHE A 461 16.34 -10.94 -3.71
C PHE A 461 17.70 -11.42 -3.17
N TRP A 462 18.13 -10.83 -2.06
CA TRP A 462 19.08 -11.48 -1.17
C TRP A 462 18.32 -12.37 -0.21
N ASP A 463 18.87 -13.53 0.12
CA ASP A 463 18.28 -14.51 1.02
C ASP A 463 19.28 -14.89 2.12
N THR A 464 18.82 -14.84 3.37
CA THR A 464 19.61 -15.25 4.55
C THR A 464 18.74 -16.11 5.46
N SER A 465 19.26 -17.25 5.90
CA SER A 465 18.55 -18.20 6.76
C SER A 465 19.26 -18.38 8.11
N ILE A 466 18.46 -18.41 9.17
CA ILE A 466 18.82 -18.85 10.51
C ILE A 466 18.42 -20.33 10.59
N LEU A 467 19.40 -21.19 10.83
CA LEU A 467 19.30 -22.65 10.74
C LEU A 467 19.99 -23.28 11.95
N PRO A 468 19.56 -24.47 12.44
CA PRO A 468 20.46 -25.31 13.22
C PRO A 468 21.68 -25.66 12.34
N VAL A 469 22.88 -25.67 12.94
CA VAL A 469 24.14 -25.86 12.19
C VAL A 469 24.24 -27.26 11.56
N ASP A 470 23.46 -28.23 12.03
CA ASP A 470 23.30 -29.55 11.41
C ASP A 470 21.86 -30.10 11.61
N SER A 471 21.64 -31.38 11.28
CA SER A 471 20.35 -32.06 11.49
C SER A 471 20.10 -32.53 12.94
N ASN A 472 20.91 -32.13 13.91
CA ASN A 472 20.71 -32.42 15.32
C ASN A 472 20.08 -31.20 16.00
N SER A 473 18.87 -31.37 16.55
CA SER A 473 18.15 -30.27 17.21
C SER A 473 18.89 -29.66 18.41
N ALA A 474 19.92 -30.33 18.94
CA ALA A 474 20.75 -29.84 20.04
C ALA A 474 21.97 -29.01 19.60
N THR A 475 22.22 -28.79 18.30
CA THR A 475 23.28 -27.85 17.88
C THR A 475 22.82 -26.39 17.97
N ALA A 476 23.78 -25.51 18.20
CA ALA A 476 23.57 -24.07 18.15
C ALA A 476 23.01 -23.66 16.79
N ASP A 477 22.20 -22.61 16.78
CA ASP A 477 21.79 -21.96 15.54
C ASP A 477 22.99 -21.29 14.85
N GLY A 478 22.92 -21.18 13.52
CA GLY A 478 23.87 -20.51 12.66
C GLY A 478 23.15 -19.64 11.64
N ILE A 479 23.80 -18.55 11.23
CA ILE A 479 23.35 -17.67 10.15
C ILE A 479 24.10 -18.06 8.87
N SER A 480 23.33 -18.30 7.80
CA SER A 480 23.87 -18.59 6.48
C SER A 480 24.56 -17.36 5.88
N THR A 481 25.50 -17.59 4.96
CA THR A 481 25.94 -16.52 4.06
C THR A 481 24.73 -15.95 3.31
N THR A 482 24.64 -14.62 3.22
CA THR A 482 23.67 -13.93 2.38
C THR A 482 23.93 -14.26 0.91
N THR A 483 22.92 -14.79 0.23
CA THR A 483 23.02 -15.14 -1.20
C THR A 483 22.10 -14.27 -2.04
N ALA A 484 22.61 -13.69 -3.13
CA ALA A 484 21.77 -13.09 -4.15
C ALA A 484 21.17 -14.18 -5.05
N SER A 485 19.87 -14.10 -5.35
CA SER A 485 19.19 -15.01 -6.27
C SER A 485 18.04 -14.32 -6.99
N THR A 486 17.69 -14.89 -8.15
CA THR A 486 16.61 -14.48 -9.03
C THR A 486 15.66 -15.66 -9.21
N VAL A 487 14.35 -15.41 -9.12
CA VAL A 487 13.32 -16.38 -9.53
C VAL A 487 12.56 -15.88 -10.74
N LYS A 488 12.08 -16.80 -11.57
CA LYS A 488 11.12 -16.58 -12.65
C LYS A 488 9.91 -17.51 -12.48
N VAL A 489 8.70 -16.98 -12.53
CA VAL A 489 7.46 -17.78 -12.55
C VAL A 489 7.34 -18.47 -13.91
N THR A 490 7.26 -19.80 -13.90
CA THR A 490 7.23 -20.64 -15.12
C THR A 490 5.84 -21.19 -15.41
N ALA A 491 5.01 -21.41 -14.38
CA ALA A 491 3.63 -21.87 -14.54
C ALA A 491 2.72 -21.34 -13.41
N VAL A 492 1.41 -21.28 -13.68
CA VAL A 492 0.37 -20.88 -12.73
C VAL A 492 -0.84 -21.80 -12.91
N ASP A 493 -1.39 -22.31 -11.81
CA ASP A 493 -2.64 -23.07 -11.76
C ASP A 493 -3.65 -22.32 -10.89
N ALA A 494 -4.63 -21.69 -11.55
CA ALA A 494 -5.69 -20.93 -10.89
C ALA A 494 -6.71 -21.80 -10.15
N GLN A 495 -6.83 -23.10 -10.46
CA GLN A 495 -7.73 -24.02 -9.76
C GLN A 495 -7.09 -24.55 -8.47
N ALA A 496 -5.80 -24.90 -8.53
CA ALA A 496 -5.04 -25.33 -7.35
C ALA A 496 -4.62 -24.15 -6.44
N ASN A 497 -4.73 -22.92 -6.95
CA ASN A 497 -4.20 -21.68 -6.37
C ASN A 497 -2.68 -21.75 -6.15
N THR A 498 -1.96 -22.29 -7.13
CA THR A 498 -0.50 -22.50 -7.08
C THR A 498 0.23 -21.78 -8.22
N TYR A 499 1.52 -21.54 -8.01
CA TYR A 499 2.44 -21.15 -9.07
C TYR A 499 3.78 -21.87 -8.89
N THR A 500 4.42 -22.16 -10.02
CA THR A 500 5.75 -22.76 -10.07
C THR A 500 6.75 -21.70 -10.50
N ARG A 501 7.91 -21.68 -9.85
CA ARG A 501 9.02 -20.79 -10.18
C ARG A 501 10.32 -21.57 -10.28
N GLU A 502 11.18 -21.13 -11.19
CA GLU A 502 12.55 -21.60 -11.35
C GLU A 502 13.51 -20.53 -10.82
N ARG A 503 14.60 -20.96 -10.20
CA ARG A 503 15.69 -20.10 -9.72
C ARG A 503 16.87 -20.09 -10.69
N ASP A 504 17.70 -19.07 -10.57
CA ASP A 504 19.01 -18.98 -11.24
C ASP A 504 19.99 -20.12 -10.89
N ASP A 505 19.80 -20.79 -9.74
CA ASP A 505 20.50 -22.04 -9.40
C ASP A 505 19.87 -23.31 -9.99
N GLY A 506 18.85 -23.17 -10.85
CA GLY A 506 18.10 -24.27 -11.48
C GLY A 506 17.06 -24.94 -10.58
N ARG A 507 16.90 -24.51 -9.31
CA ARG A 507 15.89 -25.08 -8.42
C ARG A 507 14.47 -24.67 -8.82
N VAL A 508 13.59 -25.66 -8.92
CA VAL A 508 12.16 -25.46 -9.15
C VAL A 508 11.38 -25.60 -7.83
N ASP A 509 10.64 -24.55 -7.46
CA ASP A 509 9.70 -24.52 -6.33
C ASP A 509 8.26 -24.40 -6.86
N THR A 510 7.30 -25.12 -6.27
CA THR A 510 5.86 -24.82 -6.40
C THR A 510 5.33 -24.28 -5.07
N TRP A 511 4.63 -23.15 -5.13
CA TRP A 511 4.02 -22.47 -3.99
C TRP A 511 2.51 -22.40 -4.15
N LYS A 512 1.77 -22.71 -3.09
CA LYS A 512 0.33 -22.45 -2.96
C LYS A 512 0.13 -21.12 -2.25
N VAL A 513 -0.65 -20.19 -2.81
CA VAL A 513 -0.95 -18.91 -2.15
C VAL A 513 -2.21 -19.03 -1.29
N ASN A 514 -2.32 -18.14 -0.31
CA ASN A 514 -3.41 -18.11 0.68
C ASN A 514 -3.55 -19.48 1.37
N THR A 515 -2.42 -19.99 1.87
CA THR A 515 -2.35 -21.27 2.58
C THR A 515 -1.25 -21.19 3.65
N PRO A 516 -1.54 -21.55 4.91
CA PRO A 516 -2.83 -22.02 5.43
C PRO A 516 -3.90 -20.93 5.57
N LEU A 517 -3.51 -19.64 5.58
CA LEU A 517 -4.41 -18.49 5.68
C LEU A 517 -4.13 -17.48 4.55
N ASP A 518 -5.11 -16.61 4.26
CA ASP A 518 -4.94 -15.46 3.37
C ASP A 518 -3.72 -14.61 3.78
N GLY A 519 -2.88 -14.25 2.81
CA GLY A 519 -1.60 -13.55 3.04
C GLY A 519 -0.39 -14.48 3.12
N LEU A 520 -0.57 -15.74 3.51
CA LEU A 520 0.50 -16.74 3.59
C LEU A 520 0.69 -17.50 2.27
N ARG A 521 1.86 -18.11 2.10
CA ARG A 521 2.15 -19.06 1.02
C ARG A 521 2.80 -20.31 1.57
N TYR A 522 2.42 -21.48 1.05
CA TYR A 522 2.97 -22.77 1.44
C TYR A 522 3.78 -23.40 0.32
N ARG A 523 4.94 -23.99 0.65
CA ARG A 523 5.74 -24.86 -0.21
C ARG A 523 5.86 -26.24 0.44
N ALA A 524 5.38 -27.26 -0.25
CA ALA A 524 5.52 -28.66 0.13
C ALA A 524 6.99 -29.12 0.09
N PRO A 525 7.37 -30.17 0.85
CA PRO A 525 8.72 -30.73 0.77
C PRO A 525 9.02 -31.25 -0.63
N THR A 526 10.16 -30.88 -1.21
CA THR A 526 10.59 -31.40 -2.52
C THR A 526 11.01 -32.87 -2.40
N PRO A 527 10.58 -33.77 -3.31
CA PRO A 527 11.07 -35.14 -3.35
C PRO A 527 12.60 -35.20 -3.39
N ASN A 528 13.19 -36.19 -2.71
CA ASN A 528 14.63 -36.50 -2.75
C ASN A 528 15.60 -35.44 -2.19
N ASN A 529 15.16 -34.55 -1.27
CA ASN A 529 16.00 -33.52 -0.62
C ASN A 529 16.69 -32.51 -1.56
N SER A 530 16.35 -32.47 -2.85
CA SER A 530 17.14 -31.77 -3.89
C SER A 530 16.76 -30.31 -4.10
N GLY A 531 16.35 -29.57 -3.05
CA GLY A 531 16.22 -28.11 -3.20
C GLY A 531 15.54 -27.32 -2.08
N GLY A 532 14.45 -27.82 -1.46
CA GLY A 532 13.65 -26.98 -0.56
C GLY A 532 13.01 -27.72 0.61
N SER A 533 13.28 -27.24 1.83
CA SER A 533 12.50 -27.58 3.02
C SER A 533 11.04 -27.15 2.87
N GLU A 534 10.15 -27.92 3.48
CA GLU A 534 8.74 -27.54 3.66
C GLU A 534 8.65 -26.21 4.42
N ALA A 535 7.88 -25.27 3.88
CA ALA A 535 7.91 -23.88 4.34
C ALA A 535 6.55 -23.18 4.27
N ILE A 536 6.29 -22.32 5.25
CA ILE A 536 5.29 -21.25 5.14
C ILE A 536 6.06 -19.93 4.98
N SER A 537 5.68 -19.10 4.02
CA SER A 537 6.23 -17.76 3.82
C SER A 537 5.18 -16.67 3.85
N MET A 538 5.60 -15.47 4.23
CA MET A 538 4.80 -14.26 4.29
C MET A 538 5.56 -13.11 3.62
N SER A 539 4.95 -12.54 2.59
CA SER A 539 5.40 -11.26 2.03
C SER A 539 5.08 -10.19 3.05
N ILE A 540 6.04 -9.35 3.41
CA ILE A 540 5.84 -8.26 4.37
C ILE A 540 5.16 -7.09 3.63
N GLY A 541 3.88 -7.24 3.29
CA GLY A 541 3.17 -6.35 2.37
C GLY A 541 3.92 -6.14 1.05
N ASN A 542 3.93 -4.90 0.54
CA ASN A 542 4.78 -4.45 -0.57
C ASN A 542 6.12 -3.83 -0.12
N THR A 543 6.58 -4.05 1.12
CA THR A 543 7.82 -3.42 1.65
C THR A 543 9.07 -3.79 0.87
N GLY A 544 9.09 -5.02 0.33
CA GLY A 544 10.28 -5.65 -0.24
C GLY A 544 10.94 -6.66 0.69
N LEU A 545 10.43 -6.89 1.91
CA LEU A 545 10.83 -8.04 2.73
C LEU A 545 9.89 -9.22 2.51
N ASN A 546 10.43 -10.42 2.65
CA ASN A 546 9.70 -11.67 2.76
C ASN A 546 10.33 -12.52 3.85
N VAL A 547 9.51 -13.13 4.70
CA VAL A 547 9.98 -14.08 5.72
C VAL A 547 9.44 -15.47 5.43
N ALA A 548 10.13 -16.51 5.88
CA ALA A 548 9.61 -17.87 5.86
C ALA A 548 10.10 -18.69 7.05
N ILE A 549 9.27 -19.65 7.45
CA ILE A 549 9.54 -20.60 8.53
C ILE A 549 9.49 -22.04 8.03
N GLY A 550 10.26 -22.91 8.68
CA GLY A 550 10.11 -24.36 8.53
C GLY A 550 8.82 -24.88 9.17
N VAL A 551 8.06 -25.71 8.45
CA VAL A 551 6.83 -26.33 8.96
C VAL A 551 7.14 -27.57 9.81
N ASN A 552 8.21 -28.28 9.46
CA ASN A 552 8.64 -29.50 10.14
C ASN A 552 9.61 -29.16 11.28
N THR A 553 9.25 -29.52 12.51
CA THR A 553 10.04 -29.24 13.73
C THR A 553 11.42 -29.90 13.73
N ALA A 554 11.63 -30.99 12.98
CA ALA A 554 12.94 -31.62 12.78
C ALA A 554 13.84 -30.88 11.78
N ARG A 555 13.32 -29.85 11.08
CA ARG A 555 14.05 -28.93 10.20
C ARG A 555 13.60 -27.49 10.47
N ARG A 556 13.68 -27.08 11.74
CA ARG A 556 13.46 -25.69 12.19
C ARG A 556 14.35 -24.72 11.40
N PHE A 557 13.78 -23.63 10.92
CA PHE A 557 14.52 -22.51 10.32
C PHE A 557 13.65 -21.26 10.27
N PHE A 558 14.30 -20.10 10.20
CA PHE A 558 13.69 -18.83 9.86
C PHE A 558 14.53 -18.14 8.77
N SER A 559 13.94 -17.72 7.66
CA SER A 559 14.64 -17.01 6.58
C SER A 559 14.08 -15.61 6.36
N ILE A 560 14.97 -14.64 6.21
CA ILE A 560 14.63 -13.29 5.75
C ILE A 560 15.20 -13.10 4.35
N SER A 561 14.32 -12.76 3.42
CA SER A 561 14.67 -12.34 2.07
C SER A 561 14.40 -10.84 1.91
N VAL A 562 15.32 -10.11 1.30
CA VAL A 562 15.17 -8.68 0.96
C VAL A 562 15.23 -8.54 -0.55
N ASN A 563 14.19 -7.99 -1.17
CA ASN A 563 14.12 -7.77 -2.61
C ASN A 563 15.24 -6.82 -3.05
N ARG A 564 15.90 -7.20 -4.15
CA ARG A 564 16.91 -6.39 -4.84
C ARG A 564 16.18 -5.43 -5.79
N LEU A 565 16.59 -4.17 -5.78
CA LEU A 565 16.08 -3.10 -6.65
C LEU A 565 16.73 -3.15 -8.04
#